data_AF-A0A946ZX36-F1
#
_entry.id   AF-A0A946ZX36-F1
#
_cell.length_a   1.000
_cell.length_b   1.000
_cell.length_c   1.000
_cell.angle_alpha   90.00
_cell.angle_beta   90.00
_cell.angle_gamma   90.00
#
_symmetry.space_group_name_H-M   'P 1'
#
loop_
_entity.id
_entity.type
_entity.pdbx_description
1 polymer ?
#
loop_
_entity_poly.entity_id
_entity_poly.type
_entity_poly.pdbx_seq_one_letter_code
_entity_poly.pdbx_strand_id
1 'polypeptide(L)'
;MKVQEKGVTYQSQNSYATLNTLSESTEYIWLVFHGIGFLSRYFLKYFTGFPKSKHYFIAPQAPSKYYLNSEYKHVGASWLTRENTEVEKGNVIAYLDAVWASEAIPKRCKLIILG
;
A
#
# COMPACT_ATOMS: atom_id res chain seq x y z
N MET A 1 16.65 -34.82 11.78
CA MET A 1 16.69 -34.18 10.43
C MET A 1 16.91 -32.69 10.61
N LYS A 2 17.76 -32.04 9.80
CA LYS A 2 17.90 -30.57 9.79
C LYS A 2 16.97 -30.00 8.73
N VAL A 3 16.15 -29.03 9.11
CA VAL A 3 15.39 -28.20 8.16
C VAL A 3 16.39 -27.30 7.42
N GLN A 4 16.25 -27.19 6.10
CA GLN A 4 17.00 -26.25 5.28
C GLN A 4 16.01 -25.34 4.57
N GLU A 5 16.08 -24.04 4.87
CA GLU A 5 15.30 -23.01 4.20
C GLU A 5 16.05 -22.55 2.93
N LYS A 6 15.33 -22.34 1.82
CA LYS A 6 15.87 -21.88 0.55
C LYS A 6 14.98 -20.77 -0.01
N GLY A 7 15.59 -19.70 -0.50
CA GLY A 7 14.89 -18.59 -1.14
C GLY A 7 14.86 -18.72 -2.66
N VAL A 8 13.81 -18.18 -3.29
CA VAL A 8 13.66 -18.02 -4.74
C VAL A 8 13.06 -16.65 -5.06
N THR A 9 13.30 -16.14 -6.27
CA THR A 9 12.71 -14.89 -6.75
C THR A 9 11.67 -15.19 -7.83
N TYR A 10 10.52 -14.51 -7.75
CA TYR A 10 9.43 -14.63 -8.72
C TYR A 10 8.66 -13.30 -8.81
N GLN A 11 7.85 -13.14 -9.85
CA GLN A 11 6.98 -11.97 -10.02
C GLN A 11 5.65 -12.18 -9.30
N SER A 12 5.18 -11.18 -8.57
CA SER A 12 3.88 -11.19 -7.91
C SER A 12 3.11 -9.90 -8.19
N GLN A 13 1.78 -9.97 -8.04
CA GLN A 13 0.89 -8.81 -8.14
C GLN A 13 0.21 -8.57 -6.80
N ASN A 14 0.00 -7.30 -6.47
CA ASN A 14 -0.75 -6.92 -5.28
C ASN A 14 -1.57 -5.66 -5.58
N SER A 15 -2.72 -5.54 -4.93
CA SER A 15 -3.64 -4.43 -5.12
C SER A 15 -3.12 -3.16 -4.48
N TYR A 16 -3.46 -2.00 -5.00
CA TYR A 16 -3.47 -0.74 -4.26
C TYR A 16 -4.80 -0.04 -4.53
N ALA A 17 -5.16 0.96 -3.73
CA ALA A 17 -6.40 1.70 -3.90
C ALA A 17 -6.10 3.18 -4.09
N THR A 18 -6.97 3.88 -4.80
CA THR A 18 -6.87 5.32 -5.01
C THR A 18 -8.17 6.02 -4.59
N LEU A 19 -8.08 7.30 -4.25
CA LEU A 19 -9.22 8.15 -3.92
C LEU A 19 -9.11 9.49 -4.65
N ASN A 20 -10.25 9.93 -5.18
CA ASN A 20 -10.42 11.07 -6.10
C ASN A 20 -9.80 10.84 -7.48
N THR A 21 -9.88 11.84 -8.35
CA THR A 21 -9.39 11.78 -9.73
C THR A 21 -8.21 12.73 -9.88
N LEU A 22 -7.09 12.21 -10.37
CA LEU A 22 -5.94 13.03 -10.73
C LEU A 22 -6.30 13.94 -11.91
N SER A 23 -6.11 15.26 -11.74
CA SER A 23 -6.45 16.27 -12.75
C SER A 23 -5.42 17.40 -12.78
N GLU A 24 -5.58 18.35 -13.71
CA GLU A 24 -4.77 19.56 -13.75
C GLU A 24 -4.88 20.40 -12.46
N SER A 25 -6.07 20.40 -11.85
CA SER A 25 -6.36 21.11 -10.59
C SER A 25 -5.79 20.44 -9.32
N THR A 26 -5.25 19.23 -9.45
CA THR A 26 -4.64 18.52 -8.32
C THR A 26 -3.36 19.23 -7.87
N GLU A 27 -3.31 19.56 -6.58
CA GLU A 27 -2.19 20.24 -5.93
C GLU A 27 -1.39 19.30 -5.04
N TYR A 28 -2.06 18.31 -4.44
CA TYR A 28 -1.48 17.41 -3.44
C TYR A 28 -1.66 15.94 -3.82
N ILE A 29 -0.56 15.21 -3.79
CA ILE A 29 -0.52 13.76 -3.95
C ILE A 29 -0.18 13.16 -2.59
N TRP A 30 -1.05 12.28 -2.13
CA TRP A 30 -0.88 11.59 -0.86
C TRP A 30 -0.52 10.14 -1.10
N LEU A 31 0.64 9.72 -0.64
CA LEU A 31 0.99 8.30 -0.53
C LEU A 31 0.78 7.89 0.92
N VAL A 32 -0.28 7.13 1.17
CA VAL A 32 -0.73 6.80 2.53
C VAL A 32 -0.63 5.31 2.82
N PHE A 33 -0.07 4.97 3.98
CA PHE A 33 0.15 3.62 4.45
C PHE A 33 -0.79 3.33 5.61
N HIS A 34 -1.52 2.23 5.53
CA HIS A 34 -2.38 1.81 6.63
C HIS A 34 -1.59 0.99 7.65
N GLY A 35 -2.05 1.01 8.91
CA GLY A 35 -1.51 0.18 9.98
C GLY A 35 -1.90 -1.30 9.87
N ILE A 36 -1.45 -2.09 10.85
CA ILE A 36 -1.74 -3.52 10.96
C ILE A 36 -3.26 -3.78 10.98
N GLY A 37 -3.71 -4.83 10.29
CA GLY A 37 -5.10 -5.28 10.30
C GLY A 37 -6.05 -4.50 9.37
N PHE A 38 -5.54 -3.54 8.59
CA PHE A 38 -6.35 -2.77 7.64
C PHE A 38 -6.23 -3.25 6.20
N LEU A 39 -7.24 -2.90 5.40
CA LEU A 39 -7.17 -2.92 3.94
C LEU A 39 -7.26 -1.49 3.40
N SER A 40 -6.48 -1.19 2.36
CA SER A 40 -6.30 0.16 1.81
C SER A 40 -7.61 0.84 1.43
N ARG A 41 -8.54 0.09 0.83
CA ARG A 41 -9.87 0.60 0.45
C ARG A 41 -10.71 1.10 1.63
N TYR A 42 -10.53 0.52 2.82
CA TYR A 42 -11.24 0.99 4.02
C TYR A 42 -10.50 2.15 4.66
N PHE A 43 -9.17 2.10 4.66
CA PHE A 43 -8.34 3.19 5.16
C PHE A 43 -8.55 4.50 4.39
N LEU A 44 -8.73 4.45 3.07
CA LEU A 44 -9.02 5.63 2.26
C LEU A 44 -10.31 6.36 2.67
N LYS A 45 -11.25 5.70 3.35
CA LYS A 45 -12.51 6.34 3.78
C LYS A 45 -12.27 7.51 4.74
N TYR A 46 -11.17 7.50 5.50
CA TYR A 46 -10.81 8.59 6.41
C TYR A 46 -10.44 9.90 5.70
N PHE A 47 -10.18 9.86 4.39
CA PHE A 47 -9.73 11.02 3.60
C PHE A 47 -10.81 11.62 2.71
N THR A 48 -12.05 11.12 2.79
CA THR A 48 -13.16 11.53 1.91
C THR A 48 -13.63 12.98 2.13
N GLY A 49 -13.24 13.61 3.25
CA GLY A 49 -13.54 15.01 3.57
C GLY A 49 -12.63 16.05 2.91
N PHE A 50 -11.54 15.64 2.26
CA PHE A 50 -10.63 16.58 1.58
C PHE A 50 -11.23 17.11 0.27
N PRO A 51 -10.89 18.35 -0.15
CA PRO A 51 -11.31 18.89 -1.44
C PRO A 51 -10.88 17.99 -2.62
N LYS A 52 -11.84 17.30 -3.23
CA LYS A 52 -11.58 16.23 -4.22
C LYS A 52 -10.81 16.68 -5.45
N SER A 53 -10.95 17.94 -5.87
CA SER A 53 -10.22 18.50 -7.01
C SER A 53 -8.73 18.69 -6.73
N LYS A 54 -8.39 19.05 -5.48
CA LYS A 54 -7.03 19.41 -5.09
C LYS A 54 -6.21 18.24 -4.54
N HIS A 55 -6.86 17.20 -4.02
CA HIS A 55 -6.20 16.09 -3.32
C HIS A 55 -6.44 14.77 -4.03
N TYR A 56 -5.36 14.07 -4.36
CA TYR A 56 -5.39 12.70 -4.88
C TYR A 56 -4.64 11.78 -3.90
N PHE A 57 -5.22 10.63 -3.57
CA PHE A 57 -4.63 9.69 -2.61
C PHE A 57 -4.36 8.35 -3.27
N ILE A 58 -3.22 7.78 -2.91
CA ILE A 58 -2.75 6.46 -3.30
C ILE A 58 -2.47 5.70 -1.99
N ALA A 59 -3.12 4.55 -1.82
CA ALA A 59 -2.97 3.69 -0.66
C ALA A 59 -2.54 2.28 -1.10
N PRO A 60 -1.23 1.97 -1.08
CA PRO A 60 -0.72 0.62 -1.30
C PRO A 60 -1.30 -0.37 -0.28
N GLN A 61 -1.52 -1.62 -0.68
CA GLN A 61 -1.98 -2.68 0.22
C GLN A 61 -0.80 -3.46 0.75
N ALA A 62 -0.71 -3.61 2.07
CA ALA A 62 0.31 -4.46 2.65
C ALA A 62 0.19 -5.91 2.10
N PRO A 63 1.30 -6.59 1.75
CA PRO A 63 1.28 -7.84 0.98
C PRO A 63 0.70 -9.03 1.74
N SER A 64 1.00 -9.11 3.04
CA SER A 64 0.62 -10.25 3.87
C SER A 64 -0.79 -10.07 4.42
N LYS A 65 -1.79 -10.61 3.70
CA LYS A 65 -3.20 -10.62 4.12
C LYS A 65 -3.48 -11.78 5.06
N TYR A 66 -4.30 -11.55 6.08
CA TYR A 66 -4.72 -12.58 7.03
C TYR A 66 -6.13 -12.30 7.56
N TYR A 67 -6.80 -13.34 8.02
CA TYR A 67 -8.08 -13.19 8.71
C TYR A 67 -7.86 -12.67 10.12
N LEU A 68 -8.62 -11.66 10.53
CA LEU A 68 -8.47 -11.00 11.83
C LEU A 68 -8.93 -11.90 12.99
N ASN A 69 -9.77 -12.89 12.73
CA ASN A 69 -10.30 -13.81 13.71
C ASN A 69 -10.64 -15.17 13.07
N SER A 70 -11.01 -16.14 13.92
CA SER A 70 -11.38 -17.50 13.54
C SER A 70 -12.75 -17.62 12.85
N GLU A 71 -13.50 -16.53 12.69
CA GLU A 71 -14.73 -16.52 11.89
C GLU A 71 -14.44 -16.36 10.39
N TYR A 72 -13.19 -16.03 10.01
CA TYR A 72 -12.76 -15.86 8.62
C TYR A 72 -13.57 -14.83 7.81
N LYS A 73 -14.25 -13.90 8.48
CA LYS A 73 -15.08 -12.86 7.82
C LYS A 73 -14.30 -11.60 7.47
N HIS A 74 -13.42 -11.17 8.37
CA HIS A 74 -12.70 -9.91 8.23
C HIS A 74 -11.24 -10.17 7.91
N VAL A 75 -10.73 -9.50 6.88
CA VAL A 75 -9.36 -9.61 6.42
C VAL A 75 -8.64 -8.31 6.73
N GLY A 76 -7.45 -8.43 7.30
CA GLY A 76 -6.48 -7.36 7.46
C GLY A 76 -5.18 -7.70 6.75
N ALA A 77 -4.18 -6.84 6.90
CA ALA A 77 -2.86 -7.10 6.38
C ALA A 77 -1.75 -6.49 7.23
N SER A 78 -0.53 -6.98 7.04
CA SER A 78 0.71 -6.48 7.64
C SER A 78 1.79 -6.28 6.58
N TRP A 79 2.67 -5.29 6.82
CA TRP A 79 3.74 -4.92 5.89
C TRP A 79 4.93 -5.85 5.96
N LEU A 80 5.34 -6.18 7.19
CA LEU A 80 6.53 -6.96 7.50
C LEU A 80 6.26 -7.79 8.73
N THR A 81 6.97 -8.90 8.85
CA THR A 81 7.07 -9.65 10.11
C THR A 81 8.48 -9.56 10.68
N ARG A 82 8.71 -10.18 11.85
CA ARG A 82 10.05 -10.32 12.42
C ARG A 82 10.89 -11.38 11.69
N GLU A 83 10.26 -12.21 10.87
CA GLU A 83 10.93 -13.22 10.05
C GLU A 83 11.33 -12.62 8.71
N ASN A 84 12.55 -12.93 8.23
CA ASN A 84 13.05 -12.52 6.92
C ASN A 84 12.91 -11.01 6.59
N THR A 85 12.90 -10.14 7.61
CA THR A 85 12.55 -8.72 7.51
C THR A 85 13.32 -7.97 6.42
N GLU A 86 14.62 -8.22 6.24
CA GLU A 86 15.42 -7.50 5.23
C GLU A 86 15.04 -7.87 3.79
N VAL A 87 14.75 -9.15 3.54
CA VAL A 87 14.27 -9.60 2.23
C VAL A 87 12.85 -9.08 1.97
N GLU A 88 11.96 -9.17 2.98
CA GLU A 88 10.59 -8.67 2.85
C GLU A 88 10.54 -7.15 2.64
N LYS A 89 11.42 -6.37 3.29
CA LYS A 89 11.58 -4.93 3.03
C LYS A 89 11.90 -4.66 1.56
N GLY A 90 12.84 -5.41 0.98
CA GLY A 90 13.17 -5.30 -0.45
C GLY A 90 11.95 -5.56 -1.35
N ASN A 91 11.17 -6.59 -1.04
CA ASN A 91 9.94 -6.90 -1.77
C ASN A 91 8.89 -5.79 -1.66
N VAL A 92 8.71 -5.22 -0.46
CA VAL A 92 7.80 -4.09 -0.23
C VAL A 92 8.24 -2.87 -1.04
N ILE A 93 9.53 -2.50 -1.00
CA ILE A 93 10.05 -1.35 -1.76
C ILE A 93 9.82 -1.56 -3.27
N ALA A 94 10.15 -2.73 -3.81
CA ALA A 94 9.93 -3.03 -5.23
C ALA A 94 8.44 -2.91 -5.62
N TYR A 95 7.54 -3.34 -4.75
CA TYR A 95 6.10 -3.14 -4.95
C TYR A 95 5.70 -1.66 -4.90
N LEU A 96 6.22 -0.87 -3.95
CA LEU A 96 5.94 0.56 -3.85
C LEU A 96 6.46 1.34 -5.06
N ASP A 97 7.65 1.00 -5.57
CA ASP A 97 8.20 1.57 -6.80
C ASP A 97 7.28 1.26 -7.99
N ALA A 98 6.76 0.03 -8.08
CA ALA A 98 5.81 -0.34 -9.13
C ALA A 98 4.48 0.43 -9.03
N VAL A 99 3.94 0.61 -7.81
CA VAL A 99 2.74 1.45 -7.59
C VAL A 99 3.01 2.89 -8.00
N TRP A 100 4.14 3.46 -7.57
CA TRP A 100 4.50 4.83 -7.92
C TRP A 100 4.67 5.02 -9.43
N ALA A 101 5.28 4.06 -10.12
CA ALA A 101 5.45 4.08 -11.56
C ALA A 101 4.13 3.91 -12.33
N SER A 102 3.15 3.18 -11.77
CA SER A 102 1.82 3.05 -12.39
C SER A 102 0.98 4.32 -12.33
N GLU A 103 1.30 5.23 -11.41
CA GLU A 103 0.62 6.50 -11.26
C GLU A 103 1.39 7.59 -12.01
N ALA A 104 0.77 8.20 -13.02
CA ALA A 104 1.39 9.25 -13.85
C ALA A 104 1.47 10.60 -13.11
N ILE A 105 2.23 10.63 -12.01
CA ILE A 105 2.19 11.72 -11.03
C ILE A 105 2.92 12.96 -11.56
N PRO A 106 2.23 14.12 -11.65
CA PRO A 106 2.86 15.33 -12.16
C PRO A 106 3.85 15.93 -11.16
N LYS A 107 5.04 16.32 -11.65
CA LYS A 107 6.09 16.97 -10.83
C LYS A 107 5.66 18.29 -10.17
N ARG A 108 4.58 18.92 -10.64
CA ARG A 108 4.04 20.17 -10.07
C ARG A 108 3.33 19.97 -8.73
N CYS A 109 2.85 18.76 -8.46
CA CYS A 109 2.06 18.48 -7.27
C CYS A 109 2.98 18.23 -6.07
N LYS A 110 2.54 18.64 -4.87
CA LYS A 110 3.25 18.39 -3.62
C LYS A 110 2.99 16.96 -3.17
N LEU A 111 4.05 16.17 -3.02
CA LEU A 111 3.97 14.84 -2.43
C LEU A 111 3.93 14.93 -0.91
N ILE A 112 2.97 14.24 -0.31
CA ILE A 112 2.83 14.06 1.14
C ILE A 112 2.79 12.56 1.43
N ILE A 113 3.58 12.12 2.39
CA ILE A 113 3.66 10.73 2.83
C ILE A 113 3.11 10.64 4.25
N LEU A 114 2.22 9.68 4.49
CA LEU A 114 1.61 9.43 5.79
C LEU A 114 1.57 7.92 6.05
N GLY A 115 1.98 7.46 7.22
CA GLY A 115 1.97 6.03 7.60
C GLY A 115 2.03 5.84 9.10
#